data_AF-A0A8J5JZC0-F1
#
_entry.id   AF-A0A8J5JZC0-F1
#
_cell.length_a   1.000
_cell.length_b   1.000
_cell.length_c   1.000
_cell.angle_alpha   90.00
_cell.angle_beta   90.00
_cell.angle_gamma   90.00
#
_symmetry.space_group_name_H-M   'P 1'
#
loop_
_entity.id
_entity.type
_entity.pdbx_description
1 polymer ?
#
loop_
_entity_poly.entity_id
_entity_poly.type
_entity_poly.pdbx_seq_one_letter_code
_entity_poly.pdbx_strand_id
1 'polypeptide(L)' 'MVYHSHYHIAGNNILYVGVYGPKAPCEEVYIKHIGHNNYQVSYKIKDRGEHILLVMWGEHHIPGSPFVVSMF' A
#
# COMPACT_ATOMS: atom_id res chain seq x y z
N MET A 1 -7.09 0.43 0.64
CA MET A 1 -6.62 1.07 1.88
C MET A 1 -6.47 2.56 1.63
N VAL A 2 -6.88 3.43 2.55
CA VAL A 2 -6.61 4.87 2.46
C VAL A 2 -5.42 5.17 3.36
N TYR A 3 -4.34 5.68 2.79
CA TYR A 3 -3.22 6.21 3.56
C TYR A 3 -3.43 7.72 3.76
N HIS A 4 -3.49 8.10 5.03
CA HIS A 4 -3.35 9.49 5.45
C HIS A 4 -1.88 9.68 5.82
N SER A 5 -1.19 10.66 5.24
CA SER A 5 0.11 11.04 5.81
C SER A 5 -0.16 11.59 7.22
N HIS A 6 0.04 10.76 8.25
CA HIS A 6 -0.28 11.10 9.64
C HIS A 6 0.49 12.34 10.13
N TYR A 7 1.48 12.78 9.37
CA TYR A 7 2.14 14.04 9.56
C TYR A 7 1.66 15.00 8.49
N HIS A 8 0.92 16.05 8.89
CA HIS A 8 0.86 17.32 8.14
C HIS A 8 2.26 17.88 7.81
N ILE A 9 3.30 17.30 8.42
CA ILE A 9 4.73 17.57 8.30
C ILE A 9 5.51 16.52 7.49
N ALA A 10 4.87 15.51 6.87
CA ALA A 10 5.57 14.42 6.16
C ALA A 10 6.46 14.88 4.98
N GLY A 11 6.45 16.18 4.65
CA GLY A 11 7.25 16.76 3.59
C GLY A 11 6.87 16.20 2.23
N ASN A 12 7.71 16.48 1.23
CA ASN A 12 7.58 15.88 -0.09
C ASN A 12 8.49 14.64 -0.15
N ASN A 13 7.92 13.47 -0.41
CA ASN A 13 8.68 12.25 -0.62
C ASN A 13 7.94 11.31 -1.59
N ILE A 14 8.53 10.16 -1.87
CA ILE A 14 7.98 9.15 -2.77
C ILE A 14 7.12 8.17 -1.97
N LEU A 15 5.90 7.91 -2.44
CA LEU A 15 5.07 6.81 -1.93
C LEU A 15 5.43 5.52 -2.66
N TYR A 16 5.90 4.52 -1.93
CA TYR A 16 6.11 3.18 -2.45
C TYR A 16 4.96 2.27 -2.00
N VAL A 17 4.41 1.52 -2.96
CA VAL A 17 3.38 0.50 -2.71
C VAL A 17 3.77 -0.78 -3.44
N GLY A 18 3.79 -1.90 -2.72
CA GLY A 18 4.05 -3.21 -3.28
C GLY A 18 3.07 -4.25 -2.74
N VAL A 19 2.71 -5.23 -3.56
CA VAL A 19 1.90 -6.37 -3.13
C VAL A 19 2.66 -7.65 -3.48
N TYR A 20 2.97 -8.44 -2.46
CA TYR A 20 3.64 -9.72 -2.59
C TYR A 20 2.66 -10.85 -2.27
N GLY A 21 2.52 -11.80 -3.20
CA GLY A 21 1.67 -12.98 -3.06
C GLY A 21 2.50 -14.26 -3.03
N PRO A 22 1.93 -15.39 -2.57
CA PRO A 22 2.66 -16.64 -2.38
C PRO A 22 2.90 -17.40 -3.69
N LYS A 23 2.17 -17.07 -4.77
CA LYS A 23 2.19 -17.82 -6.04
C LYS A 23 2.44 -16.90 -7.22
N ALA A 24 1.52 -15.97 -7.49
CA ALA A 24 1.66 -15.02 -8.58
C ALA A 24 1.84 -13.57 -8.07
N PRO A 25 2.47 -12.70 -8.88
CA PRO A 25 2.40 -11.26 -8.66
C PRO A 25 0.95 -10.78 -8.59
N CYS A 26 0.73 -9.69 -7.85
CA CYS A 26 -0.55 -9.00 -7.85
C CYS A 26 -0.92 -8.53 -9.26
N GLU A 27 -2.20 -8.65 -9.63
CA GLU A 27 -2.65 -8.29 -10.98
C GLU A 27 -2.60 -6.78 -11.22
N GLU A 28 -3.11 -6.02 -10.26
CA GLU A 28 -3.30 -4.58 -10.39
C GLU A 28 -3.00 -3.92 -9.05
N VAL A 29 -2.20 -2.85 -9.11
CA VAL A 29 -2.03 -1.88 -8.02
C VAL A 29 -2.31 -0.50 -8.60
N TYR A 30 -3.27 0.21 -8.02
CA TYR A 30 -3.67 1.55 -8.44
C TYR A 30 -3.55 2.51 -7.27
N ILE A 31 -2.86 3.63 -7.51
CA ILE A 31 -2.64 4.68 -6.52
C ILE A 31 -3.28 5.96 -7.04
N LYS A 32 -4.18 6.53 -6.25
CA LYS A 32 -4.84 7.81 -6.54
C LYS A 32 -4.53 8.81 -5.44
N HIS A 33 -3.90 9.93 -5.80
CA HIS A 33 -3.82 11.08 -4.92
C HIS A 33 -5.20 11.75 -4.84
N ILE A 34 -5.76 11.84 -3.63
CA ILE A 34 -7.11 12.36 -3.38
C ILE A 34 -7.08 13.71 -2.64
N GLY A 35 -5.92 14.37 -2.58
CA GLY A 35 -5.75 15.72 -2.01
C GLY A 35 -5.25 15.72 -0.57
N HIS A 36 -4.64 16.83 -0.15
CA HIS A 36 -4.08 17.00 1.21
C HIS A 36 -3.14 15.85 1.63
N ASN A 37 -2.25 15.40 0.74
CA ASN A 37 -1.33 14.28 0.95
C ASN A 37 -2.03 12.95 1.33
N ASN A 38 -3.30 12.80 0.92
CA ASN A 38 -4.02 11.55 1.05
C ASN A 38 -3.92 10.74 -0.24
N TYR A 39 -3.64 9.45 -0.07
CA TYR A 39 -3.51 8.52 -1.18
C TYR A 39 -4.45 7.34 -0.95
N GLN A 40 -5.29 7.08 -1.94
CA GLN A 40 -6.07 5.87 -2.02
C GLN A 40 -5.26 4.81 -2.76
N VAL A 41 -5.03 3.68 -2.09
CA VAL A 41 -4.36 2.51 -2.65
C VAL A 41 -5.38 1.41 -2.84
N SER A 42 -5.58 1.00 -4.09
CA SER A 42 -6.43 -0.11 -4.49
C SER A 42 -5.56 -1.20 -5.10
N TYR A 43 -5.86 -2.46 -4.77
CA TYR A 43 -5.14 -3.61 -5.30
C TYR A 43 -6.10 -4.74 -5.64
N LYS A 44 -5.72 -5.60 -6.58
CA LYS A 44 -6.50 -6.76 -6.99
C LYS A 44 -5.69 -8.03 -6.88
N ILE A 45 -6.20 -8.95 -6.07
CA ILE A 45 -5.62 -10.27 -5.83
C ILE A 45 -6.61 -11.29 -6.37
N LYS A 46 -6.12 -12.34 -7.03
CA LYS A 46 -6.93 -13.49 -7.48
C LYS A 46 -6.58 -14.78 -6.79
N ASP A 47 -5.34 -14.93 -6.35
CA ASP A 47 -4.88 -16.15 -5.73
C ASP A 47 -5.32 -16.23 -4.28
N ARG A 48 -5.77 -17.42 -3.88
CA ARG A 48 -6.07 -17.71 -2.48
C ARG A 48 -4.79 -17.77 -1.66
N GLY A 49 -4.87 -17.29 -0.43
CA GLY A 49 -3.78 -17.30 0.54
C GLY A 49 -3.46 -15.93 1.10
N GLU A 50 -2.42 -15.89 1.92
CA GLU A 50 -1.92 -14.66 2.56
C GLU A 50 -1.06 -13.86 1.59
N HIS A 51 -1.37 -12.58 1.48
CA HIS A 51 -0.62 -11.61 0.70
C HIS A 51 -0.08 -10.54 1.63
N ILE A 52 1.04 -9.94 1.23
CA ILE A 52 1.70 -8.87 1.98
C ILE A 52 1.57 -7.58 1.17
N LEU A 53 0.88 -6.59 1.72
CA LEU A 53 0.85 -5.23 1.20
C LEU A 53 1.88 -4.38 1.93
N LEU A 54 2.88 -3.91 1.19
CA LEU A 54 3.89 -2.98 1.68
C LEU A 54 3.52 -1.56 1.28
N VAL A 55 3.57 -0.63 2.23
CA VAL A 55 3.42 0.81 1.99
C VAL A 55 4.53 1.57 2.72
N MET A 56 5.25 2.42 2.01
CA MET A 56 6.36 3.22 2.55
C MET A 56 6.31 4.66 2.04
N TRP A 57 6.81 5.60 2.84
CA TRP A 57 7.03 7.00 2.47
C TRP A 57 8.52 7.32 2.52
N GLY A 58 9.13 7.52 1.35
CA GLY A 58 10.58 7.43 1.21
C GLY A 58 11.06 6.04 1.60
N GLU A 59 12.09 5.99 2.43
CA GLU A 59 12.71 4.74 2.89
C GLU A 59 12.05 4.16 4.16
N HIS A 60 10.94 4.75 4.64
CA HIS A 60 10.32 4.38 5.92
C HIS A 60 8.94 3.75 5.74
N HIS A 61 8.69 2.65 6.45
CA HIS A 61 7.36 2.05 6.55
C HIS A 61 6.37 3.00 7.22
N ILE A 62 5.17 3.10 6.66
CA ILE A 62 4.06 3.75 7.37
C ILE A 62 3.63 2.89 8.56
N PRO A 63 2.99 3.46 9.59
CA PRO A 63 2.42 2.67 10.67
C PRO A 63 1.50 1.55 10.15
N GLY A 64 1.73 0.33 10.63
CA GLY A 64 0.97 -0.87 10.24
C GLY A 64 1.49 -1.59 8.99
N SER A 65 2.39 -0.98 8.22
CA SER A 65 3.09 -1.67 7.14
C SER A 65 4.18 -2.59 7.71
N PRO A 66 4.34 -3.83 7.20
CA PRO A 66 3.51 -4.46 6.17
C PRO A 66 2.14 -4.96 6.68
N PHE A 67 1.14 -4.90 5.81
CA PHE A 67 -0.21 -5.42 6.08
C PHE A 67 -0.37 -6.84 5.52
N VAL A 68 -0.93 -7.75 6.32
CA VAL A 68 -1.33 -9.08 5.85
C VAL A 68 -2.77 -9.02 5.34
N VAL A 69 -3.00 -9.52 4.12
CA VAL A 69 -4.30 -9.56 3.45
C VAL A 69 -4.61 -10.99 3.06
N SER A 70 -5.70 -11.55 3.60
CA SER A 70 -6.11 -12.92 3.32
C SER A 70 -7.20 -12.96 2.24
N MET A 71 -6.97 -13.71 1.17
CA MET A 71 -7.99 -14.06 0.18
C MET A 71 -8.41 -15.52 0.39
N PHE A 72 -9.67 -15.72 0.76
CA PHE A 72 -10.26 -17.04 1.01
C PHE A 72 -10.99 -17.61 -0.22
#